data_AF-A0A3D5NNW7-F1
#
_entry.id   AF-A0A3D5NNW7-F1
#
_cell.length_a   1.000
_cell.length_b   1.000
_cell.length_c   1.000
_cell.angle_alpha   90.00
_cell.angle_beta   90.00
_cell.angle_gamma   90.00
#
_symmetry.space_group_name_H-M   'P 1'
#
loop_
_entity.id
_entity.type
_entity.pdbx_description
1 polymer ?
#
loop_
_entity_poly.entity_id
_entity_poly.type
_entity_poly.pdbx_seq_one_letter_code
_entity_poly.pdbx_strand_id
1 'polypeptide(L)'
;ISVIPLLILGVLEVRESILIMGVVMMILFVSAGVFLFINAGMKQSAYDVLLKKGEYTDEARNRTRKAEVIGNVYWPIIVLIYLYWSFTSGNWGFTWIIWPLAGLLFAAVIGLASLFGKNRNE
;
A
#
# COMPACT_ATOMS: atom_id res chain seq x y z
N ILE A 1 2.84 -18.84 0.67
CA ILE A 1 2.76 -20.33 0.70
C ILE A 1 1.79 -20.88 -0.36
N SER A 2 0.67 -20.20 -0.67
CA SER A 2 -0.35 -20.74 -1.61
C SER A 2 0.08 -20.89 -3.08
N VAL A 3 1.07 -20.13 -3.56
CA VAL A 3 1.47 -20.11 -5.00
C VAL A 3 2.49 -21.22 -5.32
N ILE A 4 3.22 -21.73 -4.33
CA ILE A 4 4.36 -22.63 -4.52
C ILE A 4 3.93 -23.99 -5.15
N PRO A 5 2.86 -24.65 -4.69
CA PRO A 5 2.42 -25.91 -5.31
C PRO A 5 1.97 -25.74 -6.76
N LEU A 6 1.34 -24.61 -7.09
CA LEU A 6 0.90 -24.27 -8.44
C LEU A 6 2.09 -24.06 -9.39
N LEU A 7 3.15 -23.40 -8.92
CA LEU A 7 4.38 -23.22 -9.68
C LEU A 7 5.10 -24.55 -9.92
N ILE A 8 5.14 -25.44 -8.93
CA ILE A 8 5.73 -26.78 -9.08
C ILE A 8 4.95 -27.60 -10.11
N LEU A 9 3.61 -27.58 -10.05
CA LEU A 9 2.77 -28.26 -11.04
C LEU A 9 2.94 -27.69 -12.45
N GLY A 10 3.14 -26.38 -12.58
CA GLY A 10 3.41 -25.72 -13.86
C GLY A 10 4.78 -26.10 -14.45
N VAL A 11 5.82 -26.21 -13.61
CA VAL A 11 7.17 -26.64 -14.03
C VAL A 11 7.20 -28.12 -14.45
N LEU A 12 6.33 -28.95 -13.89
CA LEU A 12 6.20 -30.37 -14.23
C LEU A 12 5.41 -30.64 -15.53
N GLU A 13 5.05 -29.60 -16.29
CA GLU A 13 4.25 -29.68 -17.55
C GLU A 13 2.99 -30.57 -17.41
N VAL A 14 2.35 -30.51 -16.24
CA VAL A 14 1.10 -31.25 -15.99
C VAL A 14 0.00 -30.67 -16.88
N ARG A 15 -0.92 -31.51 -17.35
CA ARG A 15 -2.04 -31.13 -18.24
C ARG A 15 -2.63 -29.75 -17.90
N GLU A 16 -2.74 -28.89 -18.91
CA GLU A 16 -3.22 -27.50 -18.78
C GLU A 16 -4.57 -27.39 -18.04
N SER A 17 -5.46 -28.37 -18.19
CA SER A 17 -6.75 -28.42 -17.51
C SER A 17 -6.64 -28.49 -15.97
N ILE A 18 -5.60 -29.16 -15.45
CA ILE A 18 -5.35 -29.28 -14.01
C ILE A 18 -4.77 -27.97 -13.47
N LEU A 19 -3.91 -27.30 -14.24
CA LEU A 19 -3.34 -26.00 -13.89
C LEU A 19 -4.44 -24.93 -13.78
N ILE A 20 -5.34 -24.86 -14.76
CA ILE A 20 -6.47 -23.91 -14.76
C ILE A 20 -7.36 -24.16 -13.53
N MET A 21 -7.69 -25.42 -13.23
CA MET A 21 -8.48 -25.77 -12.05
C MET A 21 -7.80 -25.35 -10.74
N GLY A 22 -6.48 -25.53 -10.64
CA GLY A 22 -5.68 -25.09 -9.49
C GLY A 22 -5.72 -23.58 -9.29
N VAL A 23 -5.57 -22.80 -10.37
CA VAL A 23 -5.66 -21.33 -10.32
C VAL A 23 -7.04 -20.87 -9.88
N VAL A 24 -8.10 -21.48 -10.41
CA VAL A 24 -9.49 -21.15 -10.04
C VAL A 24 -9.71 -21.38 -8.54
N MET A 25 -9.30 -22.54 -8.01
CA MET A 25 -9.40 -22.80 -6.57
C MET A 25 -8.59 -21.80 -5.74
N MET A 26 -7.37 -21.44 -6.17
CA MET A 26 -6.55 -20.45 -5.47
C MET A 26 -7.27 -19.10 -5.37
N ILE A 27 -7.83 -18.61 -6.48
CA ILE A 27 -8.56 -17.34 -6.51
C ILE A 27 -9.81 -17.40 -5.62
N LEU A 28 -10.54 -18.52 -5.59
CA LEU A 28 -11.68 -18.70 -4.70
C LEU A 28 -11.29 -18.62 -3.22
N PHE A 29 -10.19 -19.26 -2.83
CA PHE A 29 -9.68 -19.16 -1.45
C PHE A 29 -9.24 -17.74 -1.09
N VAL A 30 -8.53 -17.06 -1.99
CA VAL A 30 -8.15 -15.66 -1.80
C VAL A 30 -9.39 -14.78 -1.67
N SER A 31 -10.39 -14.97 -2.54
CA SER A 31 -11.66 -14.23 -2.50
C SER A 31 -12.39 -14.42 -1.16
N ALA A 32 -12.49 -15.66 -0.68
CA ALA A 32 -13.13 -15.95 0.61
C ALA A 32 -12.37 -15.28 1.78
N GLY A 33 -11.04 -15.35 1.77
CA GLY A 33 -10.20 -14.72 2.78
C GLY A 33 -10.34 -13.19 2.78
N VAL A 34 -10.29 -12.57 1.60
CA VAL A 34 -10.46 -11.12 1.43
C VAL A 34 -11.87 -10.69 1.85
N PHE A 35 -12.91 -11.44 1.51
CA PHE A 35 -14.28 -11.13 1.93
C PHE A 35 -14.43 -11.12 3.46
N LEU A 36 -13.87 -12.12 4.14
CA LEU A 36 -13.89 -12.19 5.59
C LEU A 36 -13.08 -11.05 6.23
N PHE A 37 -11.91 -10.74 5.68
CA PHE A 37 -11.05 -9.65 6.15
C PHE A 37 -11.72 -8.29 5.99
N ILE A 38 -12.36 -8.03 4.84
CA ILE A 38 -13.10 -6.79 4.61
C ILE A 38 -14.28 -6.70 5.58
N ASN A 39 -15.09 -7.76 5.74
CA ASN A 39 -16.27 -7.71 6.60
C ASN A 39 -15.89 -7.51 8.09
N ALA A 40 -14.88 -8.24 8.57
CA ALA A 40 -14.37 -8.07 9.93
C ALA A 40 -13.74 -6.67 10.12
N GLY A 41 -12.94 -6.21 9.16
CA GLY A 41 -12.33 -4.89 9.17
C GLY A 41 -13.35 -3.76 9.15
N MET A 42 -14.43 -3.88 8.36
CA MET A 42 -15.51 -2.88 8.32
C MET A 42 -16.23 -2.79 9.66
N LYS A 43 -16.55 -3.92 10.30
CA LYS A 43 -17.20 -3.92 11.63
C LYS A 43 -16.30 -3.29 12.69
N GLN A 44 -15.01 -3.67 12.71
CA GLN A 44 -14.04 -3.10 13.63
C GLN A 44 -13.89 -1.58 13.42
N SER A 45 -13.75 -1.14 12.17
CA SER A 45 -13.65 0.28 11.80
C SER A 45 -14.89 1.06 12.26
N ALA A 46 -16.09 0.50 12.10
CA ALA A 46 -17.33 1.13 12.58
C ALA A 46 -17.34 1.34 14.11
N TYR A 47 -16.88 0.34 14.88
CA TYR A 47 -16.76 0.50 16.33
C TYR A 47 -15.68 1.51 16.72
N ASP A 48 -14.54 1.52 16.04
CA ASP A 48 -13.45 2.45 16.29
C ASP A 48 -13.85 3.91 16.00
N VAL A 49 -14.69 4.14 14.97
CA VAL A 49 -15.31 5.44 14.68
C VAL A 49 -16.26 5.86 15.80
N LEU A 50 -17.19 4.98 16.21
CA LEU A 50 -18.21 5.30 17.22
C LEU A 50 -17.59 5.55 18.60
N LEU A 51 -16.52 4.83 18.94
CA LEU A 51 -15.83 4.95 20.22
C LEU A 51 -14.64 5.93 20.18
N LYS A 52 -14.39 6.60 19.03
CA LYS A 52 -13.22 7.46 18.79
C LYS A 52 -11.91 6.82 19.28
N LYS A 53 -11.72 5.53 19.06
CA LYS A 53 -10.49 4.82 19.46
C LYS A 53 -9.45 4.84 18.34
N GLY A 54 -8.17 4.77 18.72
CA GLY A 54 -7.05 4.67 17.77
C GLY A 54 -6.95 5.90 16.85
N GLU A 55 -7.00 5.66 15.54
CA GLU A 55 -6.86 6.70 14.50
C GLU A 55 -8.02 7.71 14.47
N TYR A 56 -9.15 7.39 15.11
CA TYR A 56 -10.32 8.28 15.21
C TYR A 56 -10.32 9.16 16.46
N THR A 57 -9.28 9.07 17.31
CA THR A 57 -9.02 10.08 18.34
C THR A 57 -8.70 11.42 17.68
N ASP A 58 -9.13 12.53 18.29
CA ASP A 58 -8.99 13.86 17.68
C ASP A 58 -7.50 14.23 17.43
N GLU A 59 -6.56 13.70 18.22
CA GLU A 59 -5.11 13.88 18.03
C GLU A 59 -4.52 13.04 16.89
N ALA A 60 -4.88 11.75 16.80
CA ALA A 60 -4.40 10.87 15.73
C ALA A 60 -4.98 11.31 14.37
N ARG A 61 -6.26 11.68 14.34
CA ARG A 61 -6.94 12.20 13.15
C ARG A 61 -6.26 13.45 12.60
N ASN A 62 -5.82 14.36 13.47
CA ASN A 62 -5.11 15.57 13.05
C ASN A 62 -3.71 15.28 12.51
N ARG A 63 -3.01 14.27 13.03
CA ARG A 63 -1.72 13.81 12.48
C ARG A 63 -1.89 13.13 11.12
N THR A 64 -2.84 12.21 11.00
CA THR A 64 -3.13 11.48 9.76
C THR A 64 -3.60 12.45 8.67
N ARG A 65 -4.48 13.40 8.97
CA ARG A 65 -4.95 14.41 8.00
C ARG A 65 -3.80 15.27 7.45
N LYS A 66 -2.82 15.65 8.29
CA LYS A 66 -1.64 16.38 7.81
C LYS A 66 -0.77 15.51 6.89
N ALA A 67 -0.55 14.25 7.26
CA ALA A 67 0.19 13.29 6.43
C ALA A 67 -0.54 13.00 5.10
N GLU A 68 -1.87 12.88 5.10
CA GLU A 68 -2.70 12.71 3.90
C GLU A 68 -2.64 13.91 2.96
N VAL A 69 -2.74 15.14 3.48
CA VAL A 69 -2.65 16.36 2.66
C VAL A 69 -1.26 16.46 2.02
N ILE A 70 -0.20 16.17 2.78
CA ILE A 70 1.17 16.16 2.27
C ILE A 70 1.31 15.05 1.21
N GLY A 71 0.81 13.84 1.48
CA GLY A 71 0.85 12.70 0.57
C GLY A 71 0.13 12.95 -0.74
N ASN A 72 -1.06 13.55 -0.71
CA ASN A 72 -1.86 13.86 -1.89
C ASN A 72 -1.17 14.83 -2.85
N VAL A 73 -0.30 15.71 -2.35
CA VAL A 73 0.49 16.62 -3.19
C VAL A 73 1.85 16.00 -3.56
N TYR A 74 2.49 15.31 -2.62
CA TYR A 74 3.81 14.71 -2.78
C TYR A 74 3.82 13.61 -3.85
N TRP A 75 2.86 12.68 -3.81
CA TRP A 75 2.84 11.53 -4.73
C TRP A 75 2.72 11.94 -6.21
N PRO A 76 1.77 12.82 -6.61
CA PRO A 76 1.70 13.31 -7.98
C PRO A 76 2.98 14.02 -8.44
N ILE A 77 3.65 14.78 -7.56
CA ILE A 77 4.92 15.45 -7.89
C ILE A 77 6.02 14.43 -8.18
N ILE A 78 6.17 13.41 -7.33
CA ILE A 78 7.14 12.33 -7.55
C ILE A 78 6.85 11.60 -8.86
N VAL A 79 5.58 11.33 -9.17
CA VAL A 79 5.17 10.71 -10.44
C VAL A 79 5.53 11.60 -11.62
N LEU A 80 5.29 12.91 -11.55
CA LEU A 80 5.68 13.84 -12.61
C LEU A 80 7.20 13.87 -12.83
N ILE A 81 7.99 13.91 -11.75
CA ILE A 81 9.46 13.87 -11.81
C ILE A 81 9.92 12.55 -12.44
N TYR A 82 9.37 11.43 -11.97
CA TYR A 82 9.68 10.10 -12.49
C TYR A 82 9.36 10.01 -13.98
N LEU A 83 8.16 10.42 -14.41
CA LEU A 83 7.75 10.34 -15.81
C LEU A 83 8.60 11.26 -16.69
N TYR A 84 8.85 12.50 -16.26
CA TYR A 84 9.70 13.44 -16.99
C TYR A 84 11.11 12.86 -17.22
N TRP A 85 11.72 12.32 -16.17
CA TRP A 85 13.05 11.69 -16.26
C TRP A 85 13.02 10.40 -17.10
N SER A 86 12.00 9.56 -16.91
CA SER A 86 11.90 8.27 -17.60
C SER A 86 11.68 8.45 -19.11
N PHE A 87 10.86 9.42 -19.52
CA PHE A 87 10.65 9.72 -20.93
C PHE A 87 11.88 10.35 -21.60
N THR A 88 12.65 11.17 -20.89
CA THR A 88 13.86 11.81 -21.44
C THR A 88 15.05 10.85 -21.53
N SER A 89 15.22 9.97 -20.54
CA SER A 89 16.33 9.01 -20.50
C SER A 89 16.05 7.71 -21.26
N GLY A 90 14.78 7.36 -21.50
CA GLY A 90 14.38 6.11 -22.13
C GLY A 90 14.76 4.84 -21.34
N ASN A 91 15.40 4.99 -20.19
CA ASN A 91 15.97 3.90 -19.41
C ASN A 91 15.15 3.66 -18.14
N TRP A 92 13.99 3.05 -18.34
CA TRP A 92 13.02 2.71 -17.30
C TRP A 92 13.60 1.84 -16.17
N GLY A 93 14.64 1.06 -16.45
CA GLY A 93 15.29 0.18 -15.47
C GLY A 93 16.09 0.96 -14.41
N PHE A 94 16.77 2.04 -14.80
CA PHE A 94 17.52 2.87 -13.84
C PHE A 94 16.62 3.87 -13.11
N THR A 95 15.64 4.45 -13.79
CA THR A 95 14.77 5.48 -13.21
C THR A 95 13.85 4.96 -12.11
N TRP A 96 13.67 3.64 -12.02
CA TRP A 96 12.84 3.02 -10.99
C TRP A 96 13.37 3.25 -9.56
N ILE A 97 14.65 3.61 -9.41
CA ILE A 97 15.25 3.94 -8.10
C ILE A 97 14.59 5.13 -7.40
N ILE A 98 13.85 5.97 -8.15
CA ILE A 98 13.06 7.07 -7.61
C ILE A 98 11.98 6.56 -6.63
N TRP A 99 11.43 5.35 -6.82
CA TRP A 99 10.39 4.81 -5.94
C TRP A 99 10.90 4.52 -4.51
N PRO A 100 12.01 3.78 -4.30
CA PRO A 100 12.63 3.66 -2.98
C PRO A 100 12.99 5.01 -2.35
N LEU A 101 13.60 5.92 -3.13
CA LEU A 101 13.99 7.25 -2.66
C LEU A 101 12.78 8.07 -2.21
N ALA A 102 11.69 8.02 -2.96
CA ALA A 102 10.45 8.70 -2.64
C ALA A 102 9.82 8.17 -1.34
N GLY A 103 9.91 6.87 -1.09
CA GLY A 103 9.47 6.27 0.17
C GLY A 103 10.26 6.79 1.37
N LEU A 104 11.60 6.84 1.26
CA LEU A 104 12.46 7.39 2.32
C LEU A 104 12.20 8.88 2.56
N LEU A 105 12.10 9.69 1.50
CA LEU A 105 11.82 11.11 1.59
C LEU A 105 10.46 11.37 2.24
N PHE A 106 9.42 10.59 1.91
CA PHE A 106 8.10 10.72 2.51
C PHE A 106 8.13 10.45 4.02
N ALA A 107 8.84 9.39 4.44
CA ALA A 107 9.03 9.08 5.86
C ALA A 107 9.77 10.21 6.61
N ALA A 108 10.82 10.79 5.99
CA ALA A 108 11.55 11.92 6.56
C ALA A 108 10.68 13.19 6.68
N VAL A 109 9.88 13.51 5.65
CA VAL A 109 8.98 14.68 5.64
C VAL A 109 7.91 14.55 6.73
N ILE A 110 7.29 13.37 6.89
CA ILE A 110 6.32 13.13 7.96
C ILE A 110 7.00 13.22 9.34
N GLY A 111 8.20 12.65 9.48
CA GLY A 111 8.99 12.72 10.70
C GLY A 111 9.26 14.17 11.13
N LEU A 112 9.76 15.01 10.21
CA LEU A 112 10.01 16.43 10.45
C LEU A 112 8.72 17.20 10.76
N ALA A 113 7.64 16.98 10.00
CA ALA A 113 6.35 17.62 10.25
C ALA A 113 5.80 17.29 11.65
N SER A 114 6.05 16.07 12.14
CA SER A 114 5.65 15.66 13.50
C SER A 114 6.46 16.36 14.60
N LEU A 115 7.73 16.67 14.35
CA LEU A 115 8.61 17.39 15.28
C LEU A 115 8.24 18.89 15.35
N PHE A 116 8.03 19.53 14.21
CA PHE A 116 7.60 20.94 14.18
C PHE A 116 6.20 21.16 14.77
N GLY A 117 5.31 20.17 14.66
CA GLY A 117 4.00 20.21 15.30
C GLY A 117 4.04 20.08 16.82
N LYS A 118 5.11 19.49 17.39
CA LYS A 118 5.29 19.32 18.83
C LYS A 118 5.77 20.61 19.52
N ASN A 119 6.67 21.36 18.89
CA ASN A 119 7.25 22.60 19.44
C ASN A 119 6.31 23.82 19.49
N ARG A 120 5.10 23.72 18.92
CA ARG A 120 4.15 24.85 18.85
C ARG A 120 3.04 24.77 19.91
N ASN A 121 3.07 23.72 20.74
CA ASN A 121 2.07 23.44 21.78
C ASN A 121 2.66 23.52 23.21
N GLU A 122 3.90 24.00 23.35
CA GLU A 122 4.51 24.45 24.61
C GLU A 122 4.48 25.99 24.65
#